data_AF-A0A929VN75-F1
#
_entry.id   AF-A0A929VN75-F1
#
_cell.length_a   1.000
_cell.length_b   1.000
_cell.length_c   1.000
_cell.angle_alpha   90.00
_cell.angle_beta   90.00
_cell.angle_gamma   90.00
#
_symmetry.space_group_name_H-M   'P 1'
#
loop_
_entity.id
_entity.type
_entity.pdbx_description
1 polymer ?
#
loop_
_entity_poly.entity_id
_entity_poly.type
_entity_poly.pdbx_seq_one_letter_code
_entity_poly.pdbx_strand_id
1 'polypeptide(L)'
;LMTDFTELSNIKGIFFAVISAFTYAFYSIYLEKKVFSDMKPVKTLFYMNFLGAIILFIFSISTKNYIKYDFQITQWIGILLYSFVLTVGATFLYQKAVILIGATYTSILSTLEPITSILLGFFIFKETLSIVQIIAVIFIILSTFILIKSKK
;
A
#
# COMPACT_ATOMS: atom_id res chain seq x y z
N LEU A 1 2.38 -17.94 10.13
CA LEU A 1 1.31 -17.18 10.81
C LEU A 1 0.43 -16.37 9.84
N MET A 2 0.90 -15.93 8.67
CA MET A 2 0.05 -15.32 7.62
C MET A 2 -0.57 -16.32 6.60
N THR A 3 -0.33 -17.63 6.76
CA THR A 3 -0.69 -18.66 5.76
C THR A 3 -1.70 -19.69 6.27
N ASP A 4 -2.31 -19.50 7.44
CA ASP A 4 -3.36 -20.40 7.92
C ASP A 4 -4.72 -20.00 7.31
N PHE A 5 -5.07 -20.65 6.20
CA PHE A 5 -6.32 -20.44 5.47
C PHE A 5 -7.54 -21.17 6.08
N THR A 6 -7.37 -21.72 7.27
CA THR A 6 -8.29 -22.66 7.93
C THR A 6 -9.28 -22.01 8.90
N GLU A 7 -9.10 -20.72 9.25
CA GLU A 7 -10.05 -20.00 10.12
C GLU A 7 -11.14 -19.27 9.32
N LEU A 8 -12.40 -19.34 9.78
CA LEU A 8 -13.58 -18.70 9.18
C LEU A 8 -13.45 -17.16 9.03
N SER A 9 -12.50 -16.53 9.73
CA SER A 9 -12.14 -15.11 9.56
C SER A 9 -11.49 -14.80 8.20
N ASN A 10 -10.94 -15.82 7.54
CA ASN A 10 -10.16 -15.68 6.32
C ASN A 10 -11.04 -15.37 5.10
N ILE A 11 -12.26 -15.90 5.00
CA ILE A 11 -13.17 -15.59 3.88
C ILE A 11 -13.60 -14.12 3.89
N LYS A 12 -13.92 -13.56 5.06
CA LYS A 12 -14.25 -12.13 5.20
C LYS A 12 -13.04 -11.26 4.86
N GLY A 13 -11.85 -11.63 5.33
CA GLY A 13 -10.60 -10.95 4.99
C GLY A 13 -10.31 -10.96 3.48
N ILE A 14 -10.42 -12.13 2.84
CA ILE A 14 -10.27 -12.29 1.38
C ILE A 14 -11.30 -11.42 0.64
N PHE A 15 -12.56 -11.41 1.09
CA PHE A 15 -13.61 -10.59 0.49
C PHE A 15 -13.26 -9.09 0.54
N PHE A 16 -12.83 -8.58 1.71
CA PHE A 16 -12.38 -7.19 1.84
C PHE A 16 -11.12 -6.91 1.03
N ALA A 17 -10.18 -7.85 0.94
CA ALA A 17 -8.98 -7.71 0.13
C ALA A 17 -9.34 -7.59 -1.36
N VAL A 18 -10.23 -8.43 -1.88
CA VAL A 18 -10.71 -8.36 -3.26
C VAL A 18 -11.42 -7.03 -3.54
N ILE A 19 -12.34 -6.60 -2.66
CA ILE A 19 -12.99 -5.29 -2.80
C ILE A 19 -11.96 -4.17 -2.83
N SER A 20 -10.98 -4.19 -1.92
CA SER A 20 -9.92 -3.17 -1.87
C SER A 20 -9.09 -3.14 -3.15
N ALA A 21 -8.78 -4.30 -3.74
CA ALA A 21 -8.05 -4.41 -4.99
C ALA A 21 -8.83 -3.78 -6.15
N PHE A 22 -10.15 -4.04 -6.24
CA PHE A 22 -11.01 -3.38 -7.22
C PHE A 22 -11.07 -1.87 -7.00
N THR A 23 -11.31 -1.41 -5.78
CA THR A 23 -11.36 0.03 -5.46
C THR A 23 -10.04 0.73 -5.82
N TYR A 24 -8.90 0.11 -5.50
CA TYR A 24 -7.59 0.66 -5.81
C TYR A 24 -7.29 0.68 -7.31
N ALA A 25 -7.68 -0.36 -8.04
CA ALA A 25 -7.54 -0.41 -9.50
C ALA A 25 -8.38 0.70 -10.16
N PHE A 26 -9.65 0.86 -9.77
CA PHE A 26 -10.49 1.95 -10.27
C PHE A 26 -9.92 3.32 -9.93
N TYR A 27 -9.43 3.51 -8.69
CA TYR A 27 -8.77 4.74 -8.28
C TYR A 27 -7.57 5.07 -9.17
N SER A 28 -6.65 4.11 -9.37
CA SER A 28 -5.43 4.32 -10.15
C SER A 28 -5.75 4.64 -11.62
N ILE A 29 -6.70 3.92 -12.23
CA ILE A 29 -7.17 4.19 -13.60
C ILE A 29 -7.84 5.57 -13.69
N TYR A 30 -8.62 5.94 -12.69
CA TYR A 30 -9.31 7.23 -12.66
C TYR A 30 -8.34 8.39 -12.45
N LEU A 31 -7.29 8.18 -11.66
CA LEU A 31 -6.21 9.14 -11.44
C LEU A 31 -5.35 9.34 -12.70
N GLU A 32 -5.14 8.28 -13.50
CA GLU A 32 -4.50 8.36 -14.82
C GLU A 32 -5.32 9.20 -15.81
N LYS A 33 -6.66 9.13 -15.73
CA LYS A 33 -7.55 9.91 -16.61
C LYS A 33 -7.46 11.40 -16.28
N LYS A 34 -7.22 12.22 -17.31
CA LYS A 34 -7.04 13.69 -17.26
C LYS A 34 -8.21 14.49 -16.65
N VAL A 35 -9.32 13.89 -16.22
CA VAL A 35 -10.42 14.58 -15.54
C VAL A 35 -9.95 15.24 -14.24
N PHE A 36 -8.85 14.76 -13.64
CA PHE A 36 -8.17 15.39 -12.50
C PHE A 36 -6.77 15.94 -12.83
N SER A 37 -6.37 16.04 -14.10
CA SER A 37 -5.05 16.62 -14.43
C SER A 37 -4.92 18.10 -14.02
N ASP A 38 -6.05 18.79 -13.83
CA ASP A 38 -6.09 20.16 -13.31
C ASP A 38 -6.11 20.24 -11.78
N MET A 39 -6.44 19.15 -11.08
CA MET A 39 -6.35 19.10 -9.62
C MET A 39 -4.92 18.75 -9.21
N LYS A 40 -4.29 19.65 -8.45
CA LYS A 40 -2.98 19.39 -7.84
C LYS A 40 -3.04 18.08 -7.03
N PRO A 41 -2.11 17.12 -7.20
CA PRO A 41 -2.10 15.85 -6.46
C PRO A 41 -2.21 16.00 -4.94
N VAL A 42 -1.70 17.11 -4.40
CA VAL A 42 -1.82 17.47 -2.98
C VAL A 42 -3.30 17.62 -2.55
N LYS A 43 -4.17 18.16 -3.41
CA LYS A 43 -5.59 18.32 -3.12
C LYS A 43 -6.29 16.96 -3.09
N THR A 44 -6.00 16.09 -4.05
CA THR A 44 -6.51 14.71 -4.09
C THR A 44 -6.07 13.94 -2.85
N LEU A 45 -4.79 14.05 -2.49
CA LEU A 45 -4.21 13.44 -1.30
C LEU A 45 -4.89 13.92 -0.01
N PHE A 46 -5.17 15.22 0.12
CA PHE A 46 -5.87 15.78 1.27
C PHE A 46 -7.27 15.18 1.43
N TYR A 47 -8.09 15.19 0.38
CA TYR A 47 -9.45 14.66 0.46
C TYR A 47 -9.47 13.16 0.77
N MET A 48 -8.55 12.38 0.18
CA MET A 48 -8.44 10.95 0.45
C MET A 48 -8.07 10.64 1.90
N ASN A 49 -7.05 11.30 2.43
CA ASN A 49 -6.63 11.09 3.81
C ASN A 49 -7.66 11.63 4.81
N PHE A 50 -8.30 12.77 4.51
CA PHE A 50 -9.31 13.35 5.38
C PHE A 50 -10.56 12.47 5.47
N LEU A 51 -11.11 12.01 4.34
CA LEU A 51 -12.24 11.09 4.33
C LEU A 51 -11.87 9.73 4.94
N GLY A 52 -10.66 9.22 4.64
CA GLY A 52 -10.14 7.99 5.25
C GLY A 52 -10.06 8.10 6.77
N ALA A 53 -9.56 9.23 7.30
CA ALA A 53 -9.50 9.49 8.73
C ALA A 53 -10.91 9.50 9.37
N ILE A 54 -11.90 10.13 8.74
CA ILE A 54 -13.29 10.15 9.24
C ILE A 54 -13.87 8.73 9.28
N ILE A 55 -13.72 7.96 8.20
CA ILE A 55 -14.24 6.59 8.10
C ILE A 55 -13.59 5.70 9.18
N LEU A 56 -12.27 5.76 9.31
CA LEU A 56 -11.53 5.00 10.32
C LEU A 56 -11.89 5.44 11.74
N PHE A 57 -12.13 6.73 11.97
CA PHE A 57 -12.57 7.24 13.27
C PHE A 57 -13.95 6.72 13.66
N ILE A 58 -14.91 6.72 12.73
CA ILE A 58 -16.25 6.13 12.95
C ILE A 58 -16.13 4.63 13.23
N PHE A 59 -15.35 3.91 12.42
CA PHE A 59 -15.11 2.48 12.61
C PHE A 59 -14.44 2.17 13.97
N SER A 60 -13.50 3.00 14.39
CA SER A 60 -12.84 2.91 15.70
C SER A 60 -13.86 2.99 16.85
N ILE A 61 -14.77 3.97 16.80
CA ILE A 61 -15.83 4.13 17.80
C ILE A 61 -16.79 2.93 17.79
N SER A 62 -17.13 2.38 16.64
CA SER A 62 -18.03 1.22 16.54
C SER A 62 -17.43 -0.06 17.13
N THR A 63 -16.10 -0.21 17.11
CA THR A 63 -15.44 -1.45 17.51
C THR A 63 -15.10 -1.51 19.01
N LYS A 64 -15.23 -0.38 19.75
CA LYS A 64 -15.19 -0.14 21.23
C LYS A 64 -14.12 -0.84 22.12
N ASN A 65 -13.45 -1.90 21.70
CA ASN A 65 -12.67 -2.82 22.55
C ASN A 65 -11.24 -3.10 22.06
N TYR A 66 -10.79 -2.53 20.93
CA TYR A 66 -9.52 -2.92 20.30
C TYR A 66 -8.42 -1.84 20.28
N ILE A 67 -8.75 -0.58 20.58
CA ILE A 67 -7.78 0.53 20.51
C ILE A 67 -7.57 1.07 21.92
N LYS A 68 -6.44 0.71 22.53
CA LYS A 68 -5.96 1.34 23.76
C LYS A 68 -5.28 2.65 23.38
N TYR A 69 -5.77 3.76 23.92
CA TYR A 69 -5.22 5.11 23.65
C TYR A 69 -4.09 5.50 24.61
N ASP A 70 -3.59 4.55 25.40
CA ASP A 70 -2.51 4.77 26.37
C ASP A 70 -1.14 4.74 25.67
N PHE A 71 -0.89 5.77 24.85
CA PHE A 71 0.37 5.96 24.13
C PHE A 71 1.24 7.00 24.82
N GLN A 72 2.52 6.69 25.01
CA GLN A 72 3.53 7.64 25.47
C GLN A 72 3.80 8.72 24.41
N ILE A 73 4.33 9.88 24.83
CA ILE A 73 4.64 11.01 23.92
C ILE A 73 5.58 10.59 22.77
N THR A 74 6.52 9.68 23.05
CA THR A 74 7.45 9.11 22.06
C THR A 74 6.73 8.29 20.98
N GLN A 75 5.69 7.55 21.37
CA GLN A 75 4.88 6.75 20.45
C GLN A 75 4.00 7.64 19.56
N TRP A 76 3.44 8.72 20.12
CA TRP A 76 2.73 9.73 19.33
C TRP A 76 3.62 10.38 18.27
N ILE A 77 4.85 10.75 18.64
CA ILE A 77 5.83 11.29 17.68
C ILE A 77 6.15 10.25 16.60
N GLY A 78 6.35 8.98 16.98
CA GLY A 78 6.60 7.89 16.03
C GLY A 78 5.45 7.70 15.03
N ILE A 79 4.20 7.72 15.51
CA ILE A 79 3.00 7.63 14.67
C ILE A 79 2.93 8.81 13.70
N LEU A 80 3.16 10.04 14.17
CA LEU A 80 3.13 11.24 13.33
C LEU A 80 4.19 11.20 12.23
N LEU A 81 5.43 10.82 12.57
CA LEU A 81 6.52 10.67 11.61
C LEU A 81 6.20 9.58 10.57
N TYR A 82 5.72 8.42 11.03
CA TYR A 82 5.33 7.32 10.14
C TYR A 82 4.20 7.73 9.18
N SER A 83 3.14 8.37 9.70
CA SER A 83 2.04 8.88 8.89
C SER A 83 2.52 9.91 7.87
N PHE A 84 3.43 10.82 8.25
CA PHE A 84 3.98 11.81 7.33
C PHE A 84 4.79 11.16 6.21
N VAL A 85 5.67 10.20 6.53
CA VAL A 85 6.48 9.48 5.55
C VAL A 85 5.61 8.67 4.59
N LEU A 86 4.55 8.00 5.09
CA LEU A 86 3.62 7.27 4.23
C LEU A 86 2.80 8.20 3.33
N THR A 87 2.26 9.28 3.88
CA THR A 87 1.39 10.18 3.12
C THR A 87 2.18 11.00 2.09
N VAL A 88 3.24 11.70 2.52
CA VAL A 88 4.04 12.56 1.64
C VAL A 88 5.06 11.77 0.83
N GLY A 89 5.63 10.71 1.38
CA GLY A 89 6.57 9.86 0.67
C GLY A 89 5.85 8.88 -0.25
N ALA A 90 5.23 7.84 0.32
CA ALA A 90 4.71 6.74 -0.50
C ALA A 90 3.52 7.15 -1.38
N THR A 91 2.44 7.69 -0.79
CA THR A 91 1.19 7.88 -1.54
C THR A 91 1.25 9.05 -2.52
N PHE A 92 1.93 10.15 -2.19
CA PHE A 92 2.14 11.25 -3.14
C PHE A 92 3.02 10.83 -4.33
N LEU A 93 4.12 10.11 -4.09
CA LEU A 93 4.98 9.60 -5.17
C LEU A 93 4.24 8.59 -6.03
N TYR A 94 3.42 7.71 -5.43
CA TYR A 94 2.56 6.80 -6.18
C TYR A 94 1.61 7.57 -7.09
N GLN A 95 0.91 8.59 -6.56
CA GLN A 95 0.00 9.41 -7.37
C GLN A 95 0.71 10.11 -8.53
N LYS A 96 1.91 10.64 -8.28
CA LYS A 96 2.75 11.24 -9.31
C LYS A 96 3.17 10.23 -10.36
N ALA A 97 3.57 9.01 -9.96
CA ALA A 97 3.93 7.95 -10.89
C ALA A 97 2.75 7.58 -11.78
N VAL A 98 1.54 7.38 -11.22
CA VAL A 98 0.33 7.09 -12.01
C VAL A 98 0.06 8.16 -13.06
N ILE A 99 0.19 9.45 -12.69
CA ILE A 99 -0.03 10.57 -13.61
C ILE A 99 1.05 10.63 -14.71
N LEU A 100 2.30 10.28 -14.40
CA LEU A 100 3.44 10.41 -15.32
C LEU A 100 3.58 9.23 -16.28
N ILE A 101 3.40 7.99 -15.79
CA ILE A 101 3.68 6.77 -16.54
C ILE A 101 2.46 5.85 -16.72
N GLY A 102 1.31 6.21 -16.16
CA GLY A 102 0.06 5.46 -16.22
C GLY A 102 -0.13 4.45 -15.07
N ALA A 103 -1.37 4.01 -14.85
CA ALA A 103 -1.76 3.09 -13.77
C ALA A 103 -1.11 1.71 -13.95
N THR A 104 -1.06 1.20 -15.18
CA THR A 104 -0.50 -0.12 -15.49
C THR A 104 0.98 -0.23 -15.12
N TYR A 105 1.81 0.72 -15.59
CA TYR A 105 3.25 0.69 -15.32
C TYR A 105 3.56 1.00 -13.86
N THR A 106 2.78 1.87 -13.22
CA THR A 106 2.92 2.14 -11.78
C THR A 106 2.58 0.90 -10.95
N SER A 107 1.54 0.16 -11.32
CA SER A 107 1.19 -1.12 -10.69
C SER A 107 2.32 -2.15 -10.83
N ILE A 108 2.89 -2.30 -12.02
CA ILE A 108 4.05 -3.17 -12.25
C ILE A 108 5.23 -2.75 -11.36
N LEU A 109 5.56 -1.45 -11.28
CA LEU A 109 6.63 -0.97 -10.41
C LEU A 109 6.33 -1.15 -8.92
N SER A 110 5.06 -1.10 -8.49
CA SER A 110 4.69 -1.35 -7.10
C SER A 110 4.96 -2.78 -6.64
N THR A 111 5.14 -3.74 -7.57
CA THR A 111 5.61 -5.09 -7.22
C THR A 111 7.04 -5.12 -6.66
N LEU A 112 7.79 -4.01 -6.72
CA LEU A 112 9.06 -3.86 -6.03
C LEU A 112 8.88 -3.69 -4.51
N GLU A 113 7.72 -3.24 -4.03
CA GLU A 113 7.44 -3.07 -2.60
C GLU A 113 7.66 -4.36 -1.78
N PRO A 114 7.10 -5.54 -2.15
CA PRO A 114 7.40 -6.78 -1.43
C PRO A 114 8.88 -7.17 -1.49
N ILE A 115 9.60 -6.86 -2.56
CA ILE A 115 11.05 -7.12 -2.65
C ILE A 115 11.79 -6.27 -1.62
N THR A 116 11.49 -4.96 -1.58
CA THR A 116 12.11 -4.06 -0.59
C THR A 116 11.75 -4.47 0.84
N SER A 117 10.52 -4.94 1.08
CA SER A 117 10.09 -5.45 2.38
C SER A 117 10.91 -6.66 2.82
N ILE A 118 11.14 -7.63 1.93
CA ILE A 118 11.97 -8.81 2.21
C ILE A 118 13.42 -8.41 2.50
N LEU A 119 13.99 -7.48 1.72
CA LEU A 119 15.35 -7.01 1.93
C LEU A 119 15.49 -6.28 3.27
N LEU A 120 14.55 -5.41 3.63
CA LEU A 120 14.54 -4.72 4.92
C LEU A 120 14.31 -5.69 6.08
N GLY A 121 13.45 -6.70 5.91
CA GLY A 121 13.28 -7.84 6.83
C GLY A 121 14.61 -8.52 7.15
N PHE A 122 15.37 -8.85 6.10
CA PHE A 122 16.70 -9.45 6.25
C PHE A 122 17.73 -8.51 6.89
N PHE A 123 17.88 -7.28 6.40
CA PHE A 123 18.94 -6.37 6.84
C PHE A 123 18.68 -5.72 8.20
N ILE A 124 17.45 -5.27 8.45
CA ILE A 124 17.09 -4.52 9.66
C ILE A 124 16.60 -5.47 10.74
N PHE A 125 15.65 -6.35 10.40
CA PHE A 125 15.01 -7.25 11.37
C PHE A 125 15.77 -8.57 11.54
N LYS A 126 16.86 -8.79 10.77
CA LYS A 126 17.70 -9.99 10.82
C LYS A 126 16.92 -11.29 10.62
N GLU A 127 15.84 -11.22 9.84
CA GLU A 127 15.03 -12.39 9.49
C GLU A 127 15.81 -13.32 8.57
N THR A 128 15.64 -14.64 8.73
CA THR A 128 16.27 -15.62 7.84
C THR A 128 15.47 -15.74 6.55
N LEU A 129 16.12 -15.53 5.40
CA LEU A 129 15.50 -15.70 4.10
C LEU A 129 15.37 -17.18 3.75
N SER A 130 14.14 -17.61 3.45
CA SER A 130 13.90 -18.95 2.92
C SER A 130 14.27 -19.02 1.44
N ILE A 131 14.66 -20.21 0.97
CA ILE A 131 14.96 -20.46 -0.45
C ILE A 131 13.73 -20.11 -1.32
N VAL A 132 12.52 -20.39 -0.83
CA VAL A 132 11.27 -20.06 -1.54
C VAL A 132 11.11 -18.55 -1.71
N GLN A 133 11.44 -17.75 -0.69
CA GLN A 133 11.38 -16.29 -0.77
C GLN A 133 12.40 -15.74 -1.79
N ILE A 134 13.61 -16.30 -1.82
CA ILE A 134 14.65 -15.91 -2.79
C ILE A 134 14.17 -16.18 -4.22
N ILE A 135 13.63 -17.37 -4.47
CA ILE A 135 13.07 -17.74 -5.78
C ILE A 135 11.92 -16.80 -6.18
N ALA A 136 11.03 -16.47 -5.24
CA ALA A 136 9.92 -15.55 -5.48
C ALA A 136 10.42 -14.15 -5.89
N VAL A 137 11.42 -13.61 -5.20
CA VAL A 137 12.03 -12.31 -5.56
C VAL A 137 12.61 -12.34 -6.98
N ILE A 138 13.33 -13.40 -7.34
CA ILE A 138 13.89 -13.55 -8.70
C ILE A 138 12.77 -13.53 -9.75
N PHE A 139 11.68 -14.26 -9.54
CA PHE A 139 10.56 -14.29 -10.48
C PHE A 139 9.86 -12.93 -10.62
N ILE A 140 9.67 -12.18 -9.52
CA ILE A 140 9.05 -10.85 -9.58
C ILE A 140 9.92 -9.89 -10.40
N ILE A 141 11.25 -9.90 -10.19
CA ILE A 141 12.19 -9.06 -10.94
C ILE A 141 12.15 -9.40 -12.42
N LEU A 142 12.21 -10.69 -12.77
CA LEU A 142 12.15 -11.15 -14.17
C LEU A 142 10.85 -10.74 -14.86
N SER A 143 9.70 -10.98 -14.21
CA SER A 143 8.39 -10.60 -14.73
C SER A 143 8.29 -9.10 -15.00
N THR A 144 8.70 -8.29 -14.02
CA THR A 144 8.73 -6.83 -14.11
C THR A 144 9.61 -6.35 -15.27
N PHE A 145 10.81 -6.92 -15.41
CA PHE A 145 11.75 -6.56 -16.48
C PHE A 145 11.19 -6.89 -17.87
N ILE A 146 10.60 -8.07 -18.04
CA ILE A 146 9.98 -8.51 -19.31
C ILE A 146 8.82 -7.58 -19.69
N LEU A 147 7.94 -7.28 -18.73
CA LEU A 147 6.76 -6.43 -18.97
C LEU A 147 7.15 -4.99 -19.35
N ILE A 148 8.17 -4.43 -18.69
CA ILE A 148 8.67 -3.09 -19.01
C ILE A 148 9.28 -3.08 -20.43
N LYS A 149 10.05 -4.10 -20.79
CA LYS A 149 10.66 -4.20 -22.15
C LYS A 149 9.63 -4.45 -23.25
N SER A 150 8.49 -5.06 -22.92
CA SER A 150 7.39 -5.29 -23.86
C SER A 150 6.62 -4.00 -24.22
N LYS A 151 6.84 -2.90 -23.49
CA LYS A 151 6.34 -1.57 -23.87
C LYS A 151 7.09 -1.10 -25.11
N LYS A 152 6.49 -1.29 -26.28
CA LYS A 152 6.83 -0.54 -27.49
C LYS A 152 6.22 0.86 -27.41
#